data_AF-A0A534HL38-F1
#
_entry.id   AF-A0A534HL38-F1
#
_cell.length_a   1.000
_cell.length_b   1.000
_cell.length_c   1.000
_cell.angle_alpha   90.00
_cell.angle_beta   90.00
_cell.angle_gamma   90.00
#
_symmetry.space_group_name_H-M   'P 1'
#
loop_
_entity.id
_entity.type
_entity.pdbx_description
1 polymer ?
#
loop_
_entity_poly.entity_id
_entity_poly.type
_entity_poly.pdbx_seq_one_letter_code
_entity_poly.pdbx_strand_id
1 'polypeptide(L)'
;MGISIGVSSDGTNWILVIFSSPRQLATSEAKLAIFSSSGTLVFPPKAFSLLNYSTDRAAFFSTGNGTSVLVGDRLLISTASFPVGDQVQITGLTRILFTGTLR
;
A
#
# COMPACT_ATOMS: atom_id res chain seq x y z
N MET A 1 0.07 9.98 -7.10
CA MET A 1 1.19 9.44 -6.30
C MET A 1 1.88 8.41 -7.18
N GLY A 2 3.21 8.43 -7.22
CA GLY A 2 4.00 7.47 -7.99
C GLY A 2 4.44 6.32 -7.08
N ILE A 3 4.12 5.10 -7.48
CA ILE A 3 4.48 3.86 -6.78
C ILE A 3 5.00 2.86 -7.79
N SER A 4 6.14 2.23 -7.50
CA SER A 4 6.57 1.03 -8.19
C SER A 4 6.14 -0.20 -7.39
N ILE A 5 5.74 -1.25 -8.09
CA ILE A 5 5.34 -2.54 -7.50
C ILE A 5 6.36 -3.58 -7.95
N GLY A 6 6.87 -4.36 -7.00
CA GLY A 6 7.69 -5.53 -7.28
C GLY A 6 7.46 -6.60 -6.22
N VAL A 7 8.19 -7.70 -6.33
CA VAL A 7 8.17 -8.81 -5.36
C VAL A 7 9.47 -8.79 -4.57
N SER A 8 9.40 -9.12 -3.29
CA SER A 8 10.58 -9.37 -2.45
C SER A 8 11.40 -10.53 -2.98
N SER A 9 12.71 -10.55 -2.68
CA SER A 9 13.62 -11.59 -3.19
C SER A 9 13.25 -13.02 -2.78
N ASP A 10 12.55 -13.17 -1.65
CA ASP A 10 12.04 -14.44 -1.13
C ASP A 10 10.62 -14.79 -1.64
N GLY A 11 9.99 -13.92 -2.46
CA GLY A 11 8.67 -14.16 -3.02
C GLY A 11 7.49 -13.98 -2.06
N THR A 12 7.74 -13.63 -0.79
CA THR A 12 6.71 -13.63 0.25
C THR A 12 5.87 -12.36 0.29
N ASN A 13 6.39 -11.27 -0.28
CA ASN A 13 5.78 -9.95 -0.21
C ASN A 13 5.81 -9.23 -1.55
N TRP A 14 4.72 -8.57 -1.88
CA TRP A 14 4.75 -7.41 -2.75
C TRP A 14 5.39 -6.24 -2.00
N ILE A 15 6.28 -5.53 -2.69
CA ILE A 15 6.91 -4.32 -2.20
C ILE A 15 6.45 -3.17 -3.09
N LEU A 16 5.70 -2.25 -2.49
CA LEU A 16 5.25 -1.02 -3.13
C LEU A 16 6.15 0.12 -2.66
N VAL A 17 7.02 0.63 -3.54
CA VAL A 17 7.94 1.73 -3.21
C VAL A 17 7.38 3.05 -3.70
N ILE A 18 7.24 4.01 -2.79
CA ILE A 18 6.72 5.35 -3.09
C ILE A 18 7.85 6.20 -3.66
N PHE A 19 7.73 6.65 -4.92
CA PHE A 19 8.72 7.52 -5.57
C PHE A 19 8.21 8.96 -5.79
N SER A 20 6.92 9.21 -5.58
CA SER A 20 6.39 10.58 -5.48
C SER A 20 5.09 10.62 -4.65
N SER A 21 5.00 11.53 -3.68
CA SER A 21 3.81 11.72 -2.84
C SER A 21 3.26 13.16 -2.95
N PRO A 22 1.94 13.37 -2.75
CA PRO A 22 1.41 14.71 -2.51
C PRO A 22 2.11 15.34 -1.30
N ARG A 23 2.33 16.66 -1.34
CA ARG A 23 2.91 17.38 -0.20
C ARG A 23 2.04 17.18 1.04
N GLN A 24 2.71 16.91 2.18
CA GLN A 24 2.09 16.82 3.51
C GLN A 24 0.99 15.75 3.64
N LEU A 25 1.00 14.71 2.81
CA LEU A 25 0.07 13.59 3.00
C LEU A 25 0.42 12.85 4.29
N ALA A 26 -0.47 12.91 5.28
CA ALA A 26 -0.27 12.20 6.54
C ALA A 26 -0.48 10.69 6.37
N THR A 27 0.26 9.88 7.13
CA THR A 27 0.10 8.41 7.13
C THR A 27 -1.25 7.96 7.73
N SER A 28 -1.89 8.82 8.52
CA SER A 28 -3.26 8.62 9.02
C SER A 28 -4.34 8.88 7.95
N GLU A 29 -4.00 9.63 6.89
CA GLU A 29 -4.92 9.99 5.80
C GLU A 29 -4.77 9.07 4.59
N ALA A 30 -3.54 8.62 4.31
CA ALA A 30 -3.26 7.67 3.26
C ALA A 30 -3.79 6.29 3.62
N LYS A 31 -4.72 5.75 2.84
CA LYS A 31 -5.36 4.46 3.11
C LYS A 31 -5.05 3.45 2.01
N LEU A 32 -4.74 2.22 2.41
CA LEU A 32 -4.62 1.06 1.56
C LEU A 32 -5.97 0.34 1.47
N ALA A 33 -6.42 0.06 0.25
CA ALA A 33 -7.49 -0.89 -0.04
C ALA A 33 -7.01 -1.87 -1.11
N ILE A 34 -7.52 -3.10 -1.06
CA ILE A 34 -7.20 -4.13 -2.06
C ILE A 34 -8.50 -4.72 -2.59
N PHE A 35 -8.58 -4.83 -3.90
CA PHE A 35 -9.68 -5.46 -4.62
C PHE A 35 -9.15 -6.72 -5.31
N SER A 36 -9.96 -7.77 -5.34
CA SER A 36 -9.65 -8.96 -6.13
C SER A 36 -9.55 -8.62 -7.61
N SER A 37 -8.98 -9.52 -8.40
CA SER A 37 -9.00 -9.43 -9.87
C SER A 37 -10.40 -9.29 -10.48
N SER A 38 -11.46 -9.70 -9.76
CA SER A 38 -12.86 -9.52 -10.15
C SER A 38 -13.46 -8.17 -9.73
N GLY A 39 -12.70 -7.31 -9.05
CA GLY A 39 -13.14 -6.01 -8.54
C GLY A 39 -13.85 -6.05 -7.19
N THR A 40 -13.85 -7.19 -6.48
CA THR A 40 -14.47 -7.31 -5.15
C THR A 40 -13.52 -6.75 -4.09
N LEU A 41 -14.00 -5.93 -3.16
CA LEU A 41 -13.18 -5.44 -2.05
C LEU A 41 -12.77 -6.60 -1.12
N VAL A 42 -11.47 -6.89 -1.03
CA VAL A 42 -10.91 -7.97 -0.18
C VAL A 42 -10.11 -7.45 1.01
N PHE A 43 -9.61 -6.22 0.94
CA PHE A 43 -9.03 -5.50 2.08
C PHE A 43 -9.65 -4.11 2.17
N PRO A 44 -10.45 -3.81 3.21
CA PRO A 44 -11.13 -2.52 3.33
C PRO A 44 -10.13 -1.37 3.54
N PRO A 45 -10.47 -0.13 3.14
CA PRO A 45 -9.58 1.02 3.29
C PRO A 45 -9.08 1.19 4.73
N LYS A 46 -7.78 1.02 4.95
CA LYS A 46 -7.12 1.19 6.26
C LYS A 46 -5.94 2.16 6.14
N ALA A 47 -5.85 3.09 7.09
CA ALA A 47 -4.78 4.08 7.14
C ALA A 47 -3.41 3.43 7.28
N PHE A 48 -2.39 3.98 6.61
CA PHE A 48 -1.02 3.45 6.65
C PHE A 48 -0.47 3.39 8.08
N SER A 49 -0.78 4.40 8.89
CA SER A 49 -0.37 4.46 10.30
C SER A 49 -0.99 3.36 11.18
N LEU A 50 -2.01 2.65 10.69
CA LEU A 50 -2.72 1.59 11.41
C LEU A 50 -2.47 0.20 10.82
N LEU A 51 -1.68 0.09 9.75
CA LEU A 51 -1.35 -1.19 9.14
C LEU A 51 -0.45 -2.01 10.05
N ASN A 52 -0.84 -3.24 10.31
CA ASN A 52 -0.06 -4.20 11.08
C ASN A 52 0.09 -5.52 10.30
N TYR A 53 1.32 -5.93 10.02
CA TYR A 53 1.56 -7.11 9.19
C TYR A 53 0.96 -8.41 9.75
N SER A 54 0.96 -8.59 11.07
CA SER A 54 0.48 -9.83 11.68
C SER A 54 -1.03 -10.05 11.50
N THR A 55 -1.81 -8.96 11.51
CA THR A 55 -3.27 -9.00 11.39
C THR A 55 -3.73 -8.72 9.96
N ASP A 56 -3.16 -7.68 9.34
CA ASP A 56 -3.62 -7.15 8.05
C ASP A 56 -2.91 -7.79 6.87
N ARG A 57 -1.81 -8.52 7.12
CA ARG A 57 -0.92 -9.05 6.08
C ARG A 57 -0.39 -7.95 5.15
N ALA A 58 -0.36 -6.73 5.67
CA ALA A 58 0.18 -5.54 5.05
C ALA A 58 0.80 -4.65 6.14
N ALA A 59 1.88 -3.94 5.82
CA ALA A 59 2.54 -3.00 6.72
C ALA A 59 3.15 -1.84 5.97
N PHE A 60 3.18 -0.69 6.63
CA PHE A 60 3.84 0.52 6.13
C PHE A 60 5.19 0.72 6.84
N PHE A 61 6.23 0.97 6.06
CA PHE A 61 7.57 1.27 6.53
C PHE A 61 7.95 2.66 6.05
N SER A 62 8.14 3.56 7.02
CA SER A 62 8.62 4.91 6.75
C SER A 62 10.14 4.96 6.80
N THR A 63 10.70 5.78 5.92
CA THR A 63 12.10 6.22 5.94
C THR A 63 12.32 7.38 6.91
N GLY A 64 11.24 8.01 7.40
CA GLY A 64 11.26 9.10 8.38
C GLY A 64 10.63 8.72 9.71
N ASN A 65 9.94 9.67 10.34
CA ASN A 65 9.29 9.50 11.65
C ASN A 65 7.91 8.82 11.59
N GLY A 66 7.44 8.41 10.41
CA GLY A 66 6.16 7.72 10.24
C GLY A 66 4.90 8.59 10.30
N THR A 67 4.99 9.92 10.37
CA THR A 67 3.80 10.80 10.41
C THR A 67 3.35 11.24 9.03
N SER A 68 4.26 11.31 8.06
CA SER A 68 4.01 11.73 6.68
C SER A 68 4.47 10.67 5.69
N VAL A 69 3.82 10.60 4.54
CA VAL A 69 4.21 9.73 3.44
C VAL A 69 5.35 10.39 2.64
N LEU A 70 6.52 9.78 2.69
CA LEU A 70 7.75 10.27 2.07
C LEU A 70 8.15 9.44 0.83
N VAL A 71 8.98 10.04 -0.01
CA VAL A 71 9.67 9.31 -1.08
C VAL A 71 10.65 8.32 -0.46
N GLY A 72 10.60 7.07 -0.91
CA GLY A 72 11.37 5.96 -0.37
C GLY A 72 10.60 5.07 0.61
N ASP A 73 9.46 5.55 1.13
CA ASP A 73 8.58 4.75 1.99
C ASP A 73 8.02 3.56 1.23
N ARG A 74 7.68 2.50 1.98
CA ARG A 74 7.29 1.21 1.40
C ARG A 74 6.04 0.66 2.06
N LEU A 75 5.18 0.03 1.28
CA LEU A 75 4.22 -0.94 1.78
C LEU A 75 4.74 -2.34 1.46
N LEU A 76 4.70 -3.22 2.47
CA LEU A 76 4.85 -4.65 2.29
C LEU A 76 3.46 -5.28 2.36
N ILE A 77 3.14 -6.15 1.41
CA ILE A 77 1.83 -6.81 1.30
C ILE A 77 2.07 -8.29 1.00
N SER A 78 1.50 -9.19 1.79
CA SER A 78 1.66 -10.65 1.65
C SER A 78 1.18 -11.16 0.28
N THR A 79 2.03 -11.87 -0.45
CA THR A 79 1.66 -12.52 -1.72
C THR A 79 0.70 -13.70 -1.53
N ALA A 80 0.74 -14.34 -0.36
CA ALA A 80 -0.14 -15.46 -0.03
C ALA A 80 -1.57 -15.01 0.31
N SER A 81 -1.73 -13.78 0.81
CA SER A 81 -3.04 -13.23 1.20
C SER A 81 -3.69 -12.41 0.09
N PHE A 82 -2.87 -11.76 -0.72
CA PHE A 82 -3.29 -10.92 -1.85
C PHE A 82 -2.55 -11.41 -3.10
N PRO A 83 -3.14 -12.34 -3.86
CA PRO A 83 -2.47 -12.99 -4.98
C PRO A 83 -2.28 -12.05 -6.18
N VAL A 84 -1.55 -12.56 -7.18
CA VAL A 84 -1.36 -11.90 -8.46
C VAL A 84 -2.70 -11.55 -9.12
N GLY A 85 -2.77 -10.36 -9.72
CA GLY A 85 -3.98 -9.84 -10.37
C GLY A 85 -4.88 -8.99 -9.46
N ASP A 86 -4.69 -9.05 -8.15
CA ASP A 86 -5.37 -8.13 -7.22
C ASP A 86 -4.95 -6.69 -7.48
N GLN A 87 -5.89 -5.77 -7.28
CA GLN A 87 -5.69 -4.33 -7.46
C GLN A 87 -5.49 -3.64 -6.12
N VAL A 88 -4.36 -2.98 -5.98
CA VAL A 88 -4.09 -2.05 -4.89
C VAL A 88 -4.65 -0.69 -5.24
N GLN A 89 -5.39 -0.10 -4.31
CA GLN A 89 -5.83 1.28 -4.37
C GLN A 89 -5.33 2.03 -3.13
N ILE A 90 -4.71 3.18 -3.36
CA ILE A 90 -4.32 4.11 -2.30
C ILE A 90 -5.13 5.38 -2.43
N THR A 91 -5.83 5.74 -1.36
CA THR A 91 -6.65 6.95 -1.29
C THR A 91 -6.07 7.92 -0.26
N GLY A 92 -6.30 9.21 -0.49
CA GLY A 92 -6.16 10.23 0.54
C GLY A 92 -7.54 10.63 1.07
N LEU A 93 -7.64 11.80 1.69
CA LEU A 93 -8.90 12.32 2.25
C LEU A 93 -10.04 12.43 1.24
N THR A 94 -9.76 12.93 0.03
CA THR A 94 -10.80 13.33 -0.93
C THR A 94 -10.71 12.64 -2.29
N ARG A 95 -9.64 11.87 -2.54
CA ARG A 95 -9.40 11.30 -3.87
C ARG A 95 -8.55 10.05 -3.82
N ILE A 96 -8.62 9.29 -4.91
CA ILE A 96 -7.66 8.24 -5.22
C ILE A 96 -6.33 8.88 -5.58
N LEU A 97 -5.25 8.36 -5.02
CA LEU A 97 -3.88 8.83 -5.25
C LEU A 97 -3.09 7.88 -6.15
N PHE A 98 -3.42 6.59 -6.10
CA PHE A 98 -2.79 5.54 -6.89
C PHE A 98 -3.73 4.34 -7.03
N THR A 99 -3.69 3.69 -8.19
CA THR A 99 -4.24 2.35 -8.43
C THR A 99 -3.21 1.56 -9.22
N GLY A 100 -3.00 0.29 -8.85
CA GLY A 100 -2.08 -0.59 -9.56
C GLY A 100 -2.39 -2.05 -9.31
N THR A 101 -1.91 -2.93 -10.20
CA THR A 101 -2.11 -4.38 -10.10
C THR A 101 -0.87 -5.05 -9.51
N LEU A 102 -1.08 -6.00 -8.61
CA LEU A 102 -0.03 -6.88 -8.07
C LEU A 102 0.37 -7.89 -9.15
N ARG A 103 1.63 -7.84 -9.62
CA ARG A 103 2.15 -8.64 -10.74
C ARG A 103 3.63 -8.97 -10.60
#